data_AF-A0A935UBU2-F1
#
_entry.id   AF-A0A935UBU2-F1
#
_cell.length_a   1.000
_cell.length_b   1.000
_cell.length_c   1.000
_cell.angle_alpha   90.00
_cell.angle_beta   90.00
_cell.angle_gamma   90.00
#
_symmetry.space_group_name_H-M   'P 1'
#
loop_
_entity.id
_entity.type
_entity.pdbx_description
1 polymer ?
#
loop_
_entity_poly.entity_id
_entity_poly.type
_entity_poly.pdbx_seq_one_letter_code
_entity_poly.pdbx_strand_id
1 'polypeptide(L)'
;MNQGKIWLVVKPTVGLPLFLGGVAVIALSVHAAILTNTDWYPAYYNGNQKAKAAAMVAPAAMAPAAAPAAAAPAAVDKKGK
;
A
#
# COMPACT_ATOMS: atom_id res chain seq x y z
N MET A 1 23.67 -23.34 -19.53
CA MET A 1 22.69 -24.40 -19.17
C MET A 1 23.26 -25.75 -19.64
N ASN A 2 23.92 -26.52 -18.77
CA ASN A 2 24.57 -27.79 -19.12
C ASN A 2 23.74 -29.05 -18.78
N GLN A 3 22.48 -28.87 -18.39
CA GLN A 3 21.61 -29.95 -17.87
C GLN A 3 20.61 -30.50 -18.90
N GLY A 4 20.79 -30.24 -20.20
CA GLY A 4 19.88 -30.76 -21.24
C GLY A 4 19.79 -32.29 -21.29
N LYS A 5 20.81 -32.99 -20.76
CA LYS A 5 20.86 -34.46 -20.68
C LYS A 5 19.93 -35.06 -19.62
N ILE A 6 19.27 -34.25 -18.78
CA ILE A 6 18.33 -34.73 -17.75
C ILE A 6 17.19 -35.59 -18.33
N TRP A 7 16.81 -35.34 -19.59
CA TRP A 7 15.75 -36.09 -20.26
C TRP A 7 16.13 -37.51 -20.70
N LEU A 8 17.41 -37.89 -20.56
CA LEU A 8 17.86 -39.27 -20.75
C LEU A 8 17.55 -40.15 -19.52
N VAL A 9 17.38 -39.53 -18.35
CA VAL A 9 17.08 -40.22 -17.08
C VAL A 9 15.67 -39.93 -16.57
N VAL A 10 15.03 -38.85 -17.03
CA VAL A 10 13.63 -38.51 -16.72
C VAL A 10 12.82 -38.44 -18.00
N LYS A 11 11.71 -39.18 -18.08
CA LYS A 11 10.83 -39.12 -19.25
C LYS A 11 10.19 -37.72 -19.40
N PRO A 12 10.33 -37.05 -20.55
CA PRO A 12 9.83 -35.67 -20.73
C PRO A 12 8.32 -35.54 -20.59
N THR A 13 7.55 -36.54 -21.03
CA THR A 13 6.08 -36.55 -20.93
C THR A 13 5.56 -36.51 -19.49
N VAL A 14 6.37 -36.88 -18.49
CA VAL A 14 5.97 -36.80 -17.07
C VAL A 14 6.75 -35.72 -16.34
N GLY A 15 8.07 -35.64 -16.55
CA GLY A 15 8.92 -34.68 -15.88
C GLY A 15 8.61 -33.23 -16.25
N LEU A 16 8.28 -32.95 -17.51
CA LEU A 16 7.98 -31.59 -17.95
C LEU A 16 6.63 -31.09 -17.41
N PRO A 17 5.51 -31.85 -17.50
CA PRO A 17 4.27 -31.44 -16.86
C PRO A 17 4.41 -31.32 -15.34
N LEU A 18 5.14 -32.21 -14.67
CA LEU A 18 5.37 -32.13 -13.23
C LEU A 18 6.16 -30.88 -12.84
N PHE A 19 7.19 -30.53 -13.64
CA PHE A 19 7.97 -29.31 -13.42
C PHE A 19 7.11 -28.05 -13.57
N LEU A 20 6.39 -27.90 -14.68
CA LEU A 20 5.51 -26.74 -14.88
C LEU A 20 4.37 -26.70 -13.85
N GLY A 21 3.80 -27.86 -13.50
CA GLY A 21 2.78 -27.98 -12.46
C GLY A 21 3.31 -27.55 -11.09
N GLY A 22 4.51 -28.00 -10.70
CA GLY A 22 5.15 -27.59 -9.46
C GLY A 22 5.39 -26.09 -9.40
N VAL A 23 5.91 -25.50 -10.50
CA VAL A 23 6.09 -24.04 -10.59
C VAL A 23 4.75 -23.30 -10.47
N ALA A 24 3.69 -23.79 -11.09
CA ALA A 24 2.35 -23.20 -10.98
C ALA A 24 1.81 -23.25 -9.54
N VAL A 25 1.95 -24.39 -8.85
CA VAL A 25 1.54 -24.53 -7.44
C VAL A 25 2.31 -23.58 -6.53
N ILE A 26 3.63 -23.46 -6.73
CA ILE A 26 4.46 -22.52 -5.97
C ILE A 26 4.01 -21.08 -6.24
N ALA A 27 3.81 -20.70 -7.50
CA ALA A 27 3.37 -19.36 -7.86
C ALA A 27 2.05 -19.00 -7.18
N LEU A 28 1.03 -19.88 -7.27
CA LEU A 28 -0.26 -19.65 -6.63
C LEU A 28 -0.15 -19.57 -5.11
N SER A 29 0.69 -20.42 -4.50
CA SER A 29 0.91 -20.42 -3.05
C SER A 29 1.53 -19.11 -2.57
N VAL A 30 2.53 -18.59 -3.29
CA VAL A 30 3.16 -17.29 -2.99
C VAL A 30 2.16 -16.16 -3.14
N HIS A 31 1.35 -16.15 -4.21
CA HIS A 31 0.30 -15.12 -4.39
C HIS A 31 -0.74 -15.18 -3.27
N ALA A 32 -1.18 -16.37 -2.87
CA ALA A 32 -2.10 -16.55 -1.75
C ALA A 32 -1.48 -16.09 -0.41
N ALA A 33 -0.18 -16.34 -0.19
CA ALA A 33 0.53 -15.87 0.99
C ALA A 33 0.60 -14.34 1.02
N ILE A 34 0.96 -13.69 -0.09
CA ILE A 34 0.98 -12.22 -0.17
C ILE A 34 -0.43 -11.66 0.04
N LEU A 35 -1.45 -12.30 -0.52
CA LEU A 35 -2.84 -11.86 -0.38
C LEU A 35 -3.30 -11.90 1.08
N THR A 36 -2.86 -12.87 1.87
CA THR A 36 -3.29 -13.05 3.26
C THR A 36 -2.41 -12.36 4.29
N ASN A 37 -1.14 -12.10 3.97
CA ASN A 37 -0.16 -11.55 4.92
C ASN A 37 0.24 -10.10 4.63
N THR A 38 -0.33 -9.46 3.59
CA THR A 38 -0.05 -8.06 3.27
C THR A 38 -1.34 -7.27 3.08
N ASP A 39 -1.33 -5.99 3.46
CA ASP A 39 -2.51 -5.13 3.36
C ASP A 39 -2.77 -4.59 1.94
N TRP A 40 -1.71 -4.42 1.15
CA TRP A 40 -1.83 -3.76 -0.16
C TRP A 40 -2.51 -4.65 -1.19
N TYR A 41 -2.30 -5.97 -1.14
CA TYR A 41 -2.78 -6.87 -2.19
C TYR A 41 -4.30 -7.08 -2.13
N PRO A 42 -4.93 -7.26 -0.95
CA PRO A 42 -6.38 -7.18 -0.81
C PRO A 42 -6.95 -5.79 -1.10
N ALA A 43 -6.25 -4.72 -0.69
CA ALA A 43 -6.71 -3.35 -0.95
C ALA A 43 -6.75 -3.03 -2.46
N TYR A 44 -5.81 -3.57 -3.23
CA TYR A 44 -5.79 -3.48 -4.69
C TYR A 44 -7.05 -4.09 -5.32
N TYR A 45 -7.41 -5.32 -4.96
CA TYR A 45 -8.62 -5.98 -5.49
C TYR A 45 -9.92 -5.38 -4.97
N ASN A 46 -9.92 -4.85 -3.74
CA ASN A 46 -11.06 -4.14 -3.19
C ASN A 46 -11.24 -2.73 -3.79
N GLY A 47 -10.40 -2.27 -4.73
CA GLY A 47 -10.55 -0.97 -5.38
C GLY A 47 -10.16 0.23 -4.49
N ASN A 48 -9.21 0.01 -3.57
CA ASN A 48 -8.66 1.03 -2.68
C ASN A 48 -9.70 1.66 -1.72
N GLN A 49 -10.63 0.87 -1.20
CA GLN A 49 -11.67 1.33 -0.27
C GLN A 49 -11.11 1.94 1.01
N LYS A 50 -9.89 1.56 1.46
CA LYS A 50 -9.19 2.25 2.56
C LYS A 50 -8.89 3.72 2.22
N ALA A 51 -8.53 4.04 0.97
CA ALA A 51 -8.36 5.42 0.52
C ALA A 51 -9.70 6.17 0.40
N LYS A 52 -10.77 5.51 -0.06
CA LYS A 52 -12.12 6.10 -0.05
C LYS A 52 -12.66 6.33 1.36
N ALA A 53 -12.43 5.42 2.30
CA ALA A 53 -12.81 5.56 3.70
C ALA A 53 -12.00 6.67 4.39
N ALA A 54 -10.70 6.78 4.12
CA ALA A 54 -9.88 7.89 4.62
C ALA A 54 -10.35 9.25 4.07
N ALA A 55 -10.81 9.31 2.82
CA ALA A 55 -11.42 10.50 2.24
C ALA A 55 -12.79 10.87 2.86
N MET A 56 -13.53 9.87 3.37
CA MET A 56 -14.80 10.09 4.07
C MET A 56 -14.63 10.50 5.55
N VAL A 57 -13.44 10.33 6.13
CA VAL A 57 -13.11 10.71 7.51
C VAL A 57 -12.22 11.95 7.58
N ALA A 58 -11.89 12.59 6.44
CA ALA A 58 -11.25 13.90 6.43
C ALA A 58 -12.20 14.92 7.10
N PRO A 59 -11.91 15.38 8.33
CA PRO A 59 -12.72 16.42 8.94
C PRO A 59 -12.50 17.68 8.12
N ALA A 60 -13.57 18.42 7.90
CA ALA A 60 -13.54 19.77 7.37
C ALA A 60 -12.40 20.58 8.02
N ALA A 61 -11.27 20.69 7.31
CA ALA A 61 -10.28 21.71 7.57
C ALA A 61 -10.95 23.03 7.16
N MET A 62 -11.61 23.61 8.15
CA MET A 62 -12.25 24.92 8.21
C MET A 62 -11.67 25.91 7.18
N ALA A 63 -12.52 26.36 6.25
CA ALA A 63 -12.33 27.58 5.49
C ALA A 63 -12.24 28.81 6.44
N PRO A 64 -11.56 29.89 6.04
CA PRO A 64 -10.83 30.78 6.93
C PRO A 64 -11.76 31.71 7.72
N ALA A 65 -11.69 31.66 9.05
CA ALA A 65 -12.31 32.67 9.90
C ALA A 65 -11.49 33.96 9.85
N ALA A 66 -12.17 35.01 9.40
CA ALA A 66 -11.74 36.39 9.30
C ALA A 66 -11.00 36.92 10.54
N ALA A 67 -10.07 37.84 10.26
CA ALA A 67 -9.36 38.67 11.22
C ALA A 67 -10.30 39.39 12.21
N PRO A 68 -9.89 39.59 13.48
CA PRO A 68 -10.33 40.72 14.25
C PRO A 68 -9.31 41.85 14.12
N ALA A 69 -9.82 43.00 13.69
CA ALA A 69 -9.14 44.28 13.68
C ALA A 69 -8.53 44.59 15.05
N ALA A 70 -7.24 44.93 15.06
CA ALA A 70 -6.58 45.55 16.20
C ALA A 70 -7.08 47.00 16.33
N ALA A 71 -8.14 47.20 17.12
CA ALA A 71 -8.46 48.49 17.69
C ALA A 71 -7.68 48.64 19.00
N ALA A 72 -6.73 49.58 19.01
CA ALA A 72 -6.12 50.10 20.24
C ALA A 72 -7.20 50.72 21.15
N PRO A 73 -6.92 50.83 22.46
CA PRO A 73 -6.56 52.17 22.90
C PRO A 73 -5.36 52.23 23.85
N ALA A 74 -4.83 53.45 23.89
CA ALA A 74 -3.65 53.94 24.55
C ALA A 74 -3.74 54.01 26.09
N ALA A 75 -2.59 54.43 26.67
CA ALA A 75 -2.29 54.81 28.07
C ALA A 75 -1.85 53.61 28.95
N VAL A 76 -0.74 53.62 29.69
CA VAL A 76 0.00 54.70 30.36
C VAL A 76 1.50 54.35 30.52
N ASP A 77 2.30 55.37 30.27
CA ASP A 77 3.66 55.69 30.71
C ASP A 77 4.16 55.07 32.05
N LYS A 78 5.34 54.42 32.04
CA LYS A 78 6.35 54.53 33.13
C LYS A 78 7.70 53.84 32.81
N LYS A 79 8.71 54.68 32.55
CA LYS A 79 10.01 54.74 33.25
C LYS A 79 11.17 53.78 32.89
N GLY A 80 12.24 54.39 32.36
CA GLY A 80 13.66 54.02 32.51
C GLY A 80 14.21 53.20 31.34
N LYS A 81 15.26 53.59 30.62
CA LYS A 81 16.40 54.48 30.87
C LYS A 81 16.91 54.97 29.51
#